data_AF-A0AAD8W5V5-F1
#
_entry.id   AF-A0AAD8W5V5-F1
#
_cell.length_a   1.000
_cell.length_b   1.000
_cell.length_c   1.000
_cell.angle_alpha   90.00
_cell.angle_beta   90.00
_cell.angle_gamma   90.00
#
_symmetry.space_group_name_H-M   'P 1'
#
loop_
_entity.id
_entity.type
_entity.pdbx_description
1 polymer ?
#
loop_
_entity_poly.entity_id
_entity_poly.type
_entity_poly.pdbx_seq_one_letter_code
_entity_poly.pdbx_strand_id
1 'polypeptide(L)'
;MPTRPWEEALDAAQRAFCLPLAGRVLAAAGTGNAAVSPAGVHAALALAASGAQGATRRQMLGALGCGGGGKGAAADAANVASRVVKRVLKDRAKSGGPRLTFASGVWADASRALSPEFVDGAGGLYGSVCRRCPHGLPLQSLGQEFPIHPSMEGRTA
;
A
#
# COMPACT_ATOMS: atom_id res chain seq x y z
N MET A 1 5.56 -3.20 -18.30
CA MET A 1 6.36 -4.30 -17.73
C MET A 1 7.36 -3.72 -16.76
N PRO A 2 7.65 -4.40 -15.63
CA PRO A 2 8.76 -4.03 -14.75
C PRO A 2 10.07 -4.01 -15.53
N THR A 3 10.96 -3.09 -15.16
CA THR A 3 12.22 -2.81 -15.89
C THR A 3 13.45 -3.36 -15.19
N ARG A 4 13.32 -3.81 -13.95
CA ARG A 4 14.41 -4.38 -13.16
C ARG A 4 13.96 -5.61 -12.38
N PRO A 5 14.90 -6.48 -11.96
CA PRO A 5 14.62 -7.56 -11.02
C PRO A 5 13.93 -7.05 -9.76
N TRP A 6 13.09 -7.88 -9.15
CA TRP A 6 12.28 -7.41 -8.01
C TRP A 6 13.12 -7.16 -6.76
N GLU A 7 14.23 -7.90 -6.58
CA GLU A 7 15.19 -7.71 -5.49
C GLU A 7 15.80 -6.32 -5.57
N GLU A 8 16.28 -5.93 -6.75
CA GLU A 8 16.85 -4.60 -6.98
C GLU A 8 15.80 -3.48 -6.77
N ALA A 9 14.56 -3.70 -7.24
CA ALA A 9 13.47 -2.76 -7.00
C ALA A 9 13.12 -2.64 -5.52
N LEU A 10 13.14 -3.76 -4.78
CA LEU A 10 12.90 -3.77 -3.34
C LEU A 10 14.01 -3.04 -2.59
N ASP A 11 15.27 -3.31 -2.91
CA ASP A 11 16.42 -2.65 -2.28
C ASP A 11 16.37 -1.14 -2.50
N ALA A 12 16.04 -0.71 -3.72
CA ALA A 12 15.86 0.71 -4.03
C ALA A 12 14.70 1.33 -3.24
N ALA A 13 13.55 0.65 -3.14
CA ALA A 13 12.42 1.10 -2.33
C ALA A 13 12.78 1.19 -0.85
N GLN A 14 13.53 0.21 -0.33
CA GLN A 14 13.97 0.20 1.06
C GLN A 14 14.90 1.38 1.37
N ARG A 15 15.90 1.60 0.53
CA ARG A 15 16.91 2.66 0.70
C ARG A 15 16.34 4.05 0.49
N ALA A 16 15.54 4.24 -0.55
CA ALA A 16 15.05 5.56 -0.94
C ALA A 16 13.81 5.99 -0.13
N PHE A 17 12.97 5.04 0.29
CA PHE A 17 11.68 5.34 0.93
C PHE A 17 11.58 4.78 2.35
N CYS A 18 11.69 3.46 2.53
CA CYS A 18 11.29 2.83 3.79
C CYS A 18 12.19 3.20 4.97
N LEU A 19 13.51 3.14 4.80
CA LEU A 19 14.47 3.49 5.85
C LEU A 19 14.42 4.98 6.21
N PRO A 20 14.42 5.92 5.23
CA PRO A 20 14.24 7.34 5.54
C PRO A 20 12.90 7.64 6.24
N LEU A 21 11.80 6.99 5.83
CA LEU A 21 10.51 7.16 6.49
C LEU A 21 10.56 6.67 7.94
N ALA A 22 11.10 5.48 8.19
CA ALA A 22 11.25 4.94 9.54
C ALA A 22 12.10 5.87 10.42
N GLY A 23 13.22 6.37 9.90
CA GLY A 23 14.08 7.33 10.60
C GLY A 23 13.37 8.63 10.93
N ARG A 24 12.55 9.17 10.01
CA ARG A 24 11.75 10.39 10.25
C ARG A 24 10.67 10.17 11.31
N VAL A 25 9.97 9.04 11.29
CA VAL A 25 8.96 8.71 12.32
C VAL A 25 9.62 8.54 13.68
N LEU A 26 10.78 7.87 13.75
CA LEU A 26 11.51 7.70 15.00
C LEU A 26 12.00 9.04 15.54
N ALA A 27 12.59 9.89 14.70
CA ALA A 27 13.02 11.22 15.11
C ALA A 27 11.84 12.08 15.60
N ALA A 28 10.69 12.01 14.93
CA ALA A 28 9.49 12.75 15.32
C ALA A 28 8.90 12.29 16.67
N ALA A 29 9.10 11.02 17.05
CA ALA A 29 8.64 10.50 18.34
C ALA A 29 9.52 10.94 19.52
N GLY A 30 10.74 11.45 19.27
CA GLY A 30 11.66 11.89 20.31
C GLY A 30 12.02 10.75 21.27
N THR A 31 11.62 10.89 22.54
CA THR A 31 11.82 9.86 23.58
C THR A 31 10.62 8.92 23.74
N GLY A 32 9.56 9.10 22.94
CA GLY A 32 8.37 8.25 22.96
C GLY A 32 8.50 6.99 22.12
N ASN A 33 7.49 6.13 22.21
CA ASN A 33 7.40 4.94 21.36
C ASN A 33 6.98 5.32 19.94
N ALA A 34 7.59 4.68 18.94
CA ALA A 34 7.24 4.82 17.54
C ALA A 34 6.99 3.45 16.89
N ALA A 35 5.95 3.37 16.08
CA ALA A 35 5.71 2.23 15.20
C ALA A 35 5.22 2.74 13.85
N VAL A 36 5.79 2.21 12.77
CA VAL A 36 5.37 2.48 11.40
C VAL A 36 5.53 1.20 10.60
N SER A 37 4.66 1.00 9.61
CA SER A 37 4.87 0.01 8.55
C SER A 37 5.28 0.74 7.28
N PRO A 38 6.58 0.99 7.04
CA PRO A 38 7.03 1.71 5.84
C PRO A 38 6.63 0.98 4.56
N ALA A 39 6.57 -0.35 4.62
CA ALA A 39 6.11 -1.21 3.53
C ALA A 39 4.62 -0.99 3.18
N GLY A 40 3.77 -0.82 4.20
CA GLY A 40 2.36 -0.48 4.00
C GLY A 40 2.18 0.91 3.41
N VAL A 41 2.92 1.90 3.91
CA VAL A 41 2.90 3.27 3.37
C VAL A 41 3.43 3.32 1.94
N HIS A 42 4.49 2.56 1.63
CA HIS A 42 5.00 2.42 0.27
C HIS A 42 3.92 1.86 -0.67
N ALA A 43 3.20 0.82 -0.27
CA ALA A 43 2.12 0.24 -1.07
C ALA A 43 0.99 1.26 -1.33
N ALA A 44 0.58 2.02 -0.32
CA ALA A 44 -0.42 3.07 -0.46
C ALA A 44 0.03 4.19 -1.42
N LEU A 45 1.28 4.63 -1.33
CA LEU A 45 1.80 5.68 -2.21
C LEU A 45 2.01 5.16 -3.65
N ALA A 46 2.39 3.90 -3.84
CA ALA A 46 2.46 3.27 -5.15
C ALA A 46 1.07 3.16 -5.81
N LEU A 47 0.02 2.87 -5.02
CA LEU A 47 -1.36 2.94 -5.49
C LEU A 47 -1.74 4.37 -5.89
N ALA A 48 -1.44 5.37 -5.07
CA ALA A 48 -1.70 6.77 -5.44
C ALA A 48 -0.97 7.16 -6.76
N ALA A 49 0.27 6.71 -6.93
CA ALA A 49 1.06 6.96 -8.13
C ALA A 49 0.49 6.29 -9.39
N SER A 50 -0.30 5.21 -9.26
CA SER A 50 -0.93 4.55 -10.41
C SER A 50 -2.07 5.39 -11.00
N GLY A 51 -2.78 6.16 -10.17
CA GLY A 51 -3.84 7.09 -10.58
C GLY A 51 -3.34 8.49 -10.93
N ALA A 52 -2.11 8.85 -10.56
CA ALA A 52 -1.53 10.16 -10.83
C ALA A 52 -1.02 10.31 -12.28
N GLN A 53 -0.84 11.56 -12.72
CA GLN A 53 -0.22 11.90 -14.01
C GLN A 53 0.80 13.03 -13.87
N GLY A 54 1.59 13.26 -14.93
CA GLY A 54 2.51 14.40 -15.01
C GLY A 54 3.53 14.48 -13.88
N ALA A 55 3.74 15.70 -13.36
CA ALA A 55 4.71 15.98 -12.30
C ALA A 55 4.41 15.23 -11.00
N THR A 56 3.12 15.14 -10.61
CA THR A 56 2.68 14.43 -9.40
C THR A 56 3.12 12.96 -9.42
N ARG A 57 2.87 12.28 -10.53
CA ARG A 57 3.31 10.88 -10.70
C ARG A 57 4.83 10.74 -10.61
N ARG A 58 5.58 11.64 -11.26
CA ARG A 58 7.05 11.61 -11.23
C ARG A 58 7.61 11.81 -9.83
N GLN A 59 7.07 12.75 -9.07
CA GLN A 59 7.49 13.01 -7.68
C GLN A 59 7.23 11.80 -6.79
N MET A 60 6.04 11.20 -6.86
CA MET A 60 5.72 9.99 -6.10
C MET A 60 6.65 8.82 -6.46
N LEU A 61 6.86 8.55 -7.75
CA LEU A 61 7.76 7.48 -8.19
C LEU A 61 9.23 7.75 -7.85
N GLY A 62 9.65 9.01 -7.86
CA GLY A 62 10.97 9.42 -7.40
C GLY A 62 11.17 9.10 -5.91
N ALA A 63 10.18 9.47 -5.08
CA ALA A 63 10.21 9.16 -3.66
C ALA A 63 10.22 7.64 -3.37
N LEU A 64 9.54 6.84 -4.19
CA LEU A 64 9.48 5.37 -4.07
C LEU A 64 10.74 4.66 -4.59
N GLY A 65 11.81 5.37 -4.93
CA GLY A 65 13.05 4.76 -5.42
C GLY A 65 12.93 4.13 -6.82
N CYS A 66 11.99 4.61 -7.64
CA CYS A 66 11.75 4.13 -9.00
C CYS A 66 12.32 5.06 -10.09
N GLY A 67 13.32 5.88 -9.76
CA GLY A 67 14.11 6.61 -10.77
C GLY A 67 13.35 7.71 -11.52
N GLY A 68 12.63 8.59 -10.82
CA GLY A 68 12.12 9.86 -11.37
C GLY A 68 11.07 9.77 -12.48
N GLY A 69 10.55 8.57 -12.78
CA GLY A 69 9.48 8.37 -13.77
C GLY A 69 9.94 7.97 -15.17
N GLY A 70 11.11 7.33 -15.30
CA GLY A 70 11.50 6.64 -16.54
C GLY A 70 10.50 5.58 -16.99
N LYS A 71 10.61 5.11 -18.25
CA LYS A 71 9.79 4.00 -18.75
C LYS A 71 9.88 2.82 -17.78
N GLY A 72 8.73 2.32 -17.30
CA GLY A 72 8.68 1.18 -16.38
C GLY A 72 8.63 1.53 -14.89
N ALA A 73 8.95 2.75 -14.47
CA ALA A 73 9.02 3.15 -13.06
C ALA A 73 7.73 2.83 -12.26
N ALA A 74 6.56 3.06 -12.86
CA ALA A 74 5.29 2.74 -12.21
C ALA A 74 5.02 1.22 -12.15
N ALA A 75 5.51 0.46 -13.14
CA ALA A 75 5.39 -0.99 -13.12
C ALA A 75 6.30 -1.61 -12.05
N ASP A 76 7.49 -1.03 -11.84
CA ASP A 76 8.38 -1.43 -10.75
C ASP A 76 7.75 -1.15 -9.38
N ALA A 77 7.23 0.07 -9.16
CA ALA A 77 6.54 0.44 -7.92
C ALA A 77 5.34 -0.50 -7.64
N ALA A 78 4.53 -0.78 -8.65
CA ALA A 78 3.39 -1.69 -8.54
C ALA A 78 3.82 -3.14 -8.27
N ASN A 79 4.90 -3.62 -8.90
CA ASN A 79 5.43 -4.97 -8.68
C ASN A 79 5.95 -5.14 -7.26
N VAL A 80 6.72 -4.18 -6.74
CA VAL A 80 7.20 -4.19 -5.34
C VAL A 80 6.00 -4.18 -4.38
N ALA A 81 5.07 -3.23 -4.54
CA ALA A 81 3.90 -3.13 -3.68
C ALA A 81 3.04 -4.40 -3.69
N SER A 82 2.74 -4.95 -4.86
CA SER A 82 1.95 -6.18 -5.02
C SER A 82 2.61 -7.38 -4.34
N ARG A 83 3.93 -7.56 -4.49
CA ARG A 83 4.65 -8.64 -3.81
C ARG A 83 4.69 -8.44 -2.30
N VAL A 84 4.90 -7.22 -1.82
CA VAL A 84 4.87 -6.89 -0.39
C VAL A 84 3.51 -7.23 0.22
N VAL A 85 2.42 -6.75 -0.37
CA VAL A 85 1.06 -7.02 0.12
C VAL A 85 0.76 -8.52 0.14
N LYS A 86 1.07 -9.22 -0.96
CA LYS A 86 0.69 -10.64 -1.13
C LYS A 86 1.61 -11.62 -0.38
N ARG A 87 2.85 -11.24 -0.09
CA ARG A 87 3.86 -12.16 0.48
C ARG A 87 4.32 -11.75 1.87
N VAL A 88 4.59 -10.47 2.09
CA VAL A 88 5.17 -9.95 3.35
C VAL A 88 4.08 -9.64 4.36
N LEU A 89 3.01 -8.96 3.94
CA LEU A 89 1.89 -8.56 4.81
C LEU A 89 0.79 -9.62 4.92
N LYS A 90 1.09 -10.86 4.52
CA LYS A 90 0.17 -11.99 4.58
C LYS A 90 0.25 -12.66 5.95
N ASP A 91 -0.89 -13.13 6.45
CA ASP A 91 -0.94 -13.98 7.65
C ASP A 91 -0.13 -15.27 7.45
N ARG A 92 0.77 -15.54 8.40
CA ARG A 92 1.63 -16.72 8.44
C ARG A 92 1.46 -17.53 9.72
N ALA A 93 0.42 -17.27 10.52
CA ALA A 93 0.19 -17.99 11.78
C ALA A 93 0.18 -19.53 11.60
N LYS A 94 -0.44 -20.03 10.52
CA LYS A 94 -0.50 -21.48 10.22
C LYS A 94 0.83 -22.11 9.81
N SER A 95 1.84 -21.31 9.48
CA SER A 95 3.18 -21.77 9.12
C SER A 95 4.23 -21.36 10.16
N GLY A 96 3.82 -21.08 11.40
CA GLY A 96 4.71 -20.67 12.49
C GLY A 96 5.22 -19.23 12.37
N GLY A 97 4.71 -18.43 11.44
CA GLY A 97 5.03 -17.02 11.29
C GLY A 97 4.07 -16.11 12.06
N PRO A 98 4.22 -14.77 11.93
CA PRO A 98 3.39 -13.83 12.65
C PRO A 98 1.93 -13.87 12.16
N ARG A 99 1.01 -13.63 13.10
CA ARG A 99 -0.39 -13.32 12.79
C ARG A 99 -0.46 -11.87 12.30
N LEU A 100 -0.81 -11.68 11.04
CA LEU A 100 -0.86 -10.36 10.41
C LEU A 100 -2.20 -10.13 9.74
N THR A 101 -2.63 -8.88 9.73
CA THR A 101 -3.78 -8.40 8.97
C THR A 101 -3.39 -7.08 8.34
N PHE A 102 -3.69 -6.93 7.05
CA PHE A 102 -3.44 -5.70 6.30
C PHE A 102 -4.74 -5.22 5.68
N ALA A 103 -5.09 -3.96 5.96
CA ALA A 103 -6.24 -3.28 5.41
C ALA A 103 -5.77 -2.02 4.67
N SER A 104 -6.27 -1.82 3.45
CA SER A 104 -5.97 -0.65 2.62
C SER A 104 -7.19 -0.26 1.79
N GLY A 105 -7.33 1.03 1.51
CA GLY A 105 -8.42 1.53 0.70
C GLY A 105 -8.25 2.97 0.24
N VAL A 106 -9.06 3.35 -0.75
CA VAL A 106 -9.17 4.69 -1.29
C VAL A 106 -10.63 5.13 -1.14
N TRP A 107 -10.83 6.26 -0.46
CA TRP A 107 -12.14 6.89 -0.32
C TRP A 107 -12.12 8.20 -1.07
N ALA A 108 -12.92 8.29 -2.13
CA ALA A 108 -13.10 9.48 -2.94
C ALA A 108 -14.40 10.19 -2.56
N ASP A 109 -14.46 11.49 -2.77
CA ASP A 109 -15.71 12.23 -2.64
C ASP A 109 -16.79 11.67 -3.59
N ALA A 110 -18.05 11.62 -3.15
CA ALA A 110 -19.16 11.06 -3.91
C ALA A 110 -19.35 11.69 -5.31
N SER A 111 -19.00 12.97 -5.46
CA SER A 111 -19.04 13.70 -6.74
C SER A 111 -17.96 13.26 -7.73
N ARG A 112 -16.94 12.51 -7.30
CA ARG A 112 -15.83 12.06 -8.13
C ARG A 112 -15.99 10.60 -8.50
N ALA A 113 -16.12 10.34 -9.79
CA ALA A 113 -16.06 8.98 -10.32
C ALA A 113 -14.61 8.47 -10.27
N LEU A 114 -14.44 7.22 -9.85
CA LEU A 114 -13.19 6.47 -9.98
C LEU A 114 -13.27 5.64 -11.27
N SER A 115 -12.20 5.63 -12.06
CA SER A 115 -12.20 4.83 -13.29
C SER A 115 -12.22 3.33 -12.94
N PRO A 116 -12.92 2.49 -13.72
CA PRO A 116 -12.95 1.04 -13.49
C PRO A 116 -11.54 0.43 -13.46
N GLU A 117 -10.65 0.89 -14.34
CA GLU A 117 -9.27 0.39 -14.43
C GLU A 117 -8.47 0.67 -13.16
N PHE A 118 -8.69 1.84 -12.54
CA PHE A 118 -8.06 2.17 -11.27
C PHE A 118 -8.59 1.30 -10.13
N VAL A 119 -9.91 1.07 -10.08
CA VAL A 119 -10.55 0.22 -9.07
C VAL A 119 -10.05 -1.23 -9.17
N ASP A 120 -10.00 -1.78 -10.38
CA ASP A 120 -9.51 -3.14 -10.61
C ASP A 120 -8.03 -3.27 -10.27
N GLY A 121 -7.22 -2.26 -10.63
CA GLY A 121 -5.81 -2.19 -10.26
C GLY A 121 -5.61 -2.13 -8.74
N ALA A 122 -6.40 -1.31 -8.03
CA ALA A 122 -6.35 -1.17 -6.59
C ALA A 122 -6.65 -2.50 -5.88
N GLY A 123 -7.71 -3.19 -6.29
CA GLY A 123 -8.07 -4.50 -5.74
C GLY A 123 -7.04 -5.58 -6.08
N GLY A 124 -6.71 -5.73 -7.37
CA GLY A 124 -5.91 -6.85 -7.87
C GLY A 124 -4.42 -6.78 -7.49
N LEU A 125 -3.82 -5.59 -7.46
CA LEU A 125 -2.40 -5.42 -7.14
C LEU A 125 -2.17 -5.05 -5.69
N TYR A 126 -3.03 -4.24 -5.08
CA TYR A 126 -2.79 -3.67 -3.76
C TYR A 126 -3.71 -4.21 -2.67
N GLY A 127 -4.64 -5.11 -3.01
CA GLY A 127 -5.64 -5.62 -2.05
C GLY A 127 -6.49 -4.49 -1.44
N SER A 128 -6.66 -3.40 -2.18
CA SER A 128 -7.28 -2.17 -1.68
C SER A 128 -8.72 -2.05 -2.16
N VAL A 129 -9.61 -1.62 -1.28
CA VAL A 129 -10.99 -1.26 -1.63
C VAL A 129 -11.07 0.17 -2.13
N CYS A 130 -11.91 0.43 -3.13
CA CYS A 130 -12.19 1.79 -3.60
C CYS A 130 -13.65 2.12 -3.32
N ARG A 131 -13.90 3.22 -2.62
CA ARG A 131 -15.26 3.65 -2.27
C ARG A 131 -15.45 5.13 -2.54
N ARG A 132 -16.69 5.48 -2.85
CA ARG A 132 -17.16 6.87 -2.91
C ARG A 132 -17.92 7.18 -1.64
N CYS A 133 -17.60 8.30 -1.00
CA CYS A 133 -18.20 8.71 0.27
C CYS A 133 -18.86 10.07 0.15
N PRO A 134 -20.11 10.21 0.61
CA PRO A 134 -20.72 11.50 0.88
C PRO A 134 -19.82 12.37 1.76
N HIS A 135 -19.80 13.66 1.48
CA HIS A 135 -19.08 14.63 2.28
C HIS A 135 -19.58 14.60 3.74
N GLY A 136 -18.68 14.50 4.71
CA GLY A 136 -19.01 14.57 6.14
C GLY A 136 -19.33 13.24 6.85
N LEU A 137 -19.18 12.08 6.20
CA LEU A 137 -19.24 10.81 6.93
C LEU A 137 -17.99 10.62 7.82
N PRO A 138 -18.16 10.36 9.13
CA PRO A 138 -17.03 10.14 10.03
C PRO A 138 -16.30 8.84 9.67
N LEU A 139 -14.97 8.85 9.65
CA LEU A 139 -14.11 7.69 9.31
C LEU A 139 -14.44 6.42 10.13
N GLN A 140 -15.01 6.60 11.33
CA GLN A 140 -15.45 5.53 12.22
C GLN A 140 -16.56 4.66 11.61
N SER A 141 -17.42 5.25 10.78
CA SER A 141 -18.48 4.54 10.05
C SER A 141 -17.96 3.68 8.89
N LEU A 142 -16.74 3.93 8.43
CA LEU A 142 -16.06 3.12 7.39
C LEU A 142 -15.38 1.87 7.97
N GLY A 143 -15.15 1.84 9.29
CA GLY A 143 -14.47 0.74 9.99
C GLY A 143 -15.30 -0.55 10.11
N GLN A 144 -16.63 -0.46 10.03
CA GLN A 144 -17.55 -1.59 10.13
C GLN A 144 -17.61 -2.45 8.86
N GLU A 145 -16.98 -2.02 7.77
CA GLU A 145 -17.04 -2.68 6.45
C GLU A 145 -15.71 -3.27 5.99
N PHE A 146 -14.70 -3.35 6.87
CA PHE A 146 -13.53 -4.18 6.58
C PHE A 146 -13.91 -5.63 6.95
N PRO A 147 -14.19 -6.53 5.99
CA PRO A 147 -14.19 -7.95 6.31
C PRO A 147 -12.74 -8.33 6.56
N ILE A 148 -12.29 -8.10 7.79
CA ILE A 148 -11.18 -8.84 8.35
C ILE A 148 -11.73 -10.26 8.40
N HIS A 149 -11.46 -11.06 7.38
CA HIS A 149 -11.95 -12.43 7.33
C HIS A 149 -11.52 -13.08 8.65
N PRO A 150 -12.45 -13.48 9.54
CA PRO A 150 -12.05 -14.25 10.70
C PRO A 150 -11.43 -15.52 10.14
N SER A 151 -10.17 -15.76 10.49
CA SER A 151 -9.52 -17.04 10.30
C SER A 151 -10.53 -18.11 10.70
N MET A 152 -10.98 -18.93 9.75
CA MET A 152 -11.90 -20.05 9.96
C MET A 152 -11.58 -20.74 11.29
N GLU A 153 -12.38 -20.46 12.31
CA GLU A 153 -12.42 -21.25 13.53
C GLU A 153 -13.05 -22.60 13.18
N GLY A 154 -12.51 -23.63 13.83
CA GLY A 154 -12.71 -25.03 13.50
C GLY A 154 -14.17 -25.43 13.34
N ARG A 155 -14.45 -26.14 12.25
CA ARG A 155 -15.53 -27.11 12.22
C ARG A 155 -14.92 -28.48 12.48
N THR A 156 -14.95 -28.87 13.75
CA THR A 156 -15.09 -30.28 14.13
C THR A 156 -16.54 -30.47 14.55
N ALA A 157 -17.27 -31.25 13.76
CA ALA A 157 -18.33 -32.13 14.20
C ALA A 157 -18.21 -33.38 13.33
#